data_AF-C4FMB4-F1
#
_entry.id   AF-C4FMB4-F1
#
_cell.length_a   1.000
_cell.length_b   1.000
_cell.length_c   1.000
_cell.angle_alpha   90.00
_cell.angle_beta   90.00
_cell.angle_gamma   90.00
#
_symmetry.space_group_name_H-M   'P 1'
#
loop_
_entity.id
_entity.type
_entity.pdbx_description
1 polymer ?
#
loop_
_entity_poly.entity_id
_entity_poly.type
_entity_poly.pdbx_seq_one_letter_code
_entity_poly.pdbx_strand_id
1 'polypeptide(L)'
;MKLVKLLPIMAIASVGVAGQVHAAQDPLMMPEQPTAPLTAEQQEISLAVPSEEVKAVVSEFAAFQLGQPNTGRVSGQERLANNALYYMNVRRSWYIISHRYKKDSYARVALDRLYLDYKEFFTNNTTVSEMNQAEYERQILAILEKNTENMNNDELRFYMNEMVIYSLKEAMRDGNNRVKRIR
;
A
#
# COMPACT_ATOMS: atom_id res chain seq x y z
N MET A 1 -39.12 35.23 -63.88
CA MET A 1 -38.09 35.09 -62.81
C MET A 1 -38.67 35.75 -61.56
N LYS A 2 -38.86 35.14 -60.38
CA LYS A 2 -38.29 33.97 -59.73
C LYS A 2 -39.37 33.36 -58.82
N LEU A 3 -39.57 32.03 -58.88
CA LEU A 3 -40.23 31.26 -57.82
C LEU A 3 -39.13 30.82 -56.85
N VAL A 4 -39.17 31.27 -55.60
CA VAL A 4 -38.27 30.75 -54.55
C VAL A 4 -39.06 29.72 -53.76
N LYS A 5 -38.78 28.43 -54.01
CA LYS A 5 -39.30 27.30 -53.24
C LYS A 5 -38.60 27.27 -51.87
N LEU A 6 -39.37 27.43 -50.79
CA LEU A 6 -38.92 27.11 -49.43
C LEU A 6 -39.08 25.60 -49.21
N LEU A 7 -37.95 24.89 -49.19
CA LEU A 7 -37.83 23.51 -48.69
C LEU A 7 -37.55 23.57 -47.18
N PRO A 8 -38.17 22.72 -46.34
CA PRO A 8 -37.80 22.63 -44.94
C PRO A 8 -36.50 21.82 -44.82
N ILE A 9 -35.42 22.48 -44.38
CA ILE A 9 -34.19 21.83 -43.96
C ILE A 9 -34.48 21.21 -42.58
N MET A 10 -34.63 19.88 -42.55
CA MET A 10 -34.58 19.10 -41.31
C MET A 10 -33.17 19.23 -40.71
N ALA A 11 -33.01 20.15 -39.78
CA ALA A 11 -31.84 20.20 -38.91
C ALA A 11 -31.95 19.02 -37.92
N ILE A 12 -31.40 17.87 -38.30
CA ILE A 12 -31.10 16.82 -37.33
C ILE A 12 -29.95 17.38 -36.48
N ALA A 13 -30.31 17.94 -35.32
CA ALA A 13 -29.37 18.20 -34.26
C ALA A 13 -28.83 16.84 -33.79
N SER A 14 -27.74 16.40 -34.42
CA SER A 14 -26.90 15.35 -33.89
C SER A 14 -26.29 15.88 -32.60
N VAL A 15 -27.04 15.75 -31.50
CA VAL A 15 -26.49 15.70 -30.15
C VAL A 15 -25.65 14.44 -30.14
N GLY A 16 -24.42 14.58 -30.62
CA GLY A 16 -23.36 13.62 -30.42
C GLY A 16 -23.19 13.51 -28.92
N VAL A 17 -23.82 12.48 -28.35
CA VAL A 17 -23.68 12.07 -26.97
C VAL A 17 -22.19 11.96 -26.70
N ALA A 18 -21.60 12.96 -26.05
CA ALA A 18 -20.24 12.90 -25.49
C ALA A 18 -20.21 12.00 -24.25
N GLY A 19 -21.02 10.95 -24.24
CA GLY A 19 -21.23 10.04 -23.13
C GLY A 19 -20.87 8.64 -23.55
N GLN A 20 -19.66 8.39 -24.04
CA GLN A 20 -19.07 7.04 -24.17
C GLN A 20 -17.53 7.15 -24.33
N VAL A 21 -16.78 7.66 -23.34
CA VAL A 21 -15.33 7.37 -23.21
C VAL A 21 -14.85 7.18 -21.75
N HIS A 22 -15.72 7.29 -20.74
CA HIS A 22 -15.39 6.81 -19.39
C HIS A 22 -15.74 5.32 -19.27
N ALA A 23 -15.18 4.49 -20.15
CA ALA A 23 -14.98 3.09 -19.78
C ALA A 23 -14.17 3.13 -18.48
N ALA A 24 -14.65 2.42 -17.44
CA ALA A 24 -14.14 2.47 -16.06
C ALA A 24 -12.61 2.67 -16.01
N GLN A 25 -12.19 3.92 -15.81
CA GLN A 25 -10.78 4.19 -15.54
C GLN A 25 -10.51 3.55 -14.19
N ASP A 26 -9.54 2.64 -14.15
CA ASP A 26 -9.06 2.06 -12.90
C ASP A 26 -8.68 3.21 -11.94
N PRO A 27 -9.39 3.39 -10.82
CA PRO A 27 -9.12 4.47 -9.87
C PRO A 27 -7.68 4.44 -9.35
N LEU A 28 -7.06 3.26 -9.30
CA LEU A 28 -5.69 3.08 -8.85
C LEU A 28 -4.65 3.57 -9.86
N MET A 29 -5.01 3.66 -11.14
CA MET A 29 -4.17 4.20 -12.23
C MET A 29 -4.23 5.73 -12.34
N MET A 30 -5.20 6.37 -11.69
CA MET A 30 -5.38 7.82 -11.68
C MET A 30 -4.49 8.46 -10.59
N PRO A 31 -4.11 9.75 -10.71
CA PRO A 31 -3.43 10.44 -9.62
C PRO A 31 -4.24 10.45 -8.34
N GLU A 32 -3.55 10.38 -7.20
CA GLU A 32 -4.16 10.47 -5.86
C GLU A 32 -5.06 11.70 -5.77
N GLN A 33 -6.33 11.46 -5.42
CA GLN A 33 -7.32 12.52 -5.22
C GLN A 33 -7.48 12.76 -3.71
N PRO A 34 -7.74 14.00 -3.28
CA PRO A 34 -8.13 14.26 -1.91
C PRO A 34 -9.40 13.46 -1.55
N THR A 35 -9.29 12.55 -0.59
CA THR A 35 -10.44 11.82 -0.01
C THR A 35 -10.71 12.28 1.41
N ALA A 36 -11.99 12.41 1.74
CA ALA A 36 -12.41 12.55 3.13
C ALA A 36 -12.21 11.21 3.87
N PRO A 37 -12.04 11.24 5.20
CA PRO A 37 -12.08 10.03 6.02
C PRO A 37 -13.37 9.24 5.78
N LEU A 38 -13.29 7.92 5.93
CA LEU A 38 -14.46 7.05 5.84
C LEU A 38 -15.49 7.45 6.91
N THR A 39 -16.76 7.44 6.53
CA THR A 39 -17.84 7.54 7.52
C THR A 39 -17.89 6.27 8.37
N ALA A 40 -18.54 6.32 9.55
CA ALA A 40 -18.68 5.15 10.41
C ALA A 40 -19.32 3.95 9.67
N GLU A 41 -20.32 4.21 8.83
CA GLU A 41 -20.99 3.18 8.01
C GLU A 41 -20.05 2.59 6.95
N GLN A 42 -19.23 3.43 6.30
CA GLN A 42 -18.25 2.95 5.32
C GLN A 42 -17.14 2.14 6.01
N GLN A 43 -16.69 2.57 7.19
CA GLN A 43 -15.68 1.87 7.97
C GLN A 43 -16.14 0.46 8.38
N GLU A 44 -17.43 0.27 8.67
CA GLU A 44 -18.01 -1.02 9.07
C GLU A 44 -17.99 -2.06 7.93
N ILE A 45 -18.15 -1.61 6.70
CA ILE A 45 -18.20 -2.49 5.51
C ILE A 45 -16.87 -2.57 4.74
N SER A 46 -15.94 -1.64 4.99
CA SER A 46 -14.61 -1.65 4.38
C SER A 46 -13.70 -2.72 4.97
N LEU A 47 -12.68 -3.13 4.20
CA LEU A 47 -11.69 -4.06 4.68
C LEU A 47 -10.91 -3.47 5.87
N ALA A 48 -10.84 -4.17 7.00
CA ALA A 48 -10.09 -3.72 8.16
C ALA A 48 -8.59 -3.59 7.86
N VAL A 49 -8.02 -2.44 8.20
CA VAL A 49 -6.59 -2.16 8.13
C VAL A 49 -6.18 -1.42 9.41
N PRO A 50 -5.23 -1.95 10.20
CA PRO A 50 -4.60 -3.27 10.08
C PRO A 50 -5.59 -4.42 10.27
N SER A 51 -5.46 -5.50 9.49
CA SER A 51 -6.24 -6.72 9.72
C SER A 51 -5.80 -7.48 10.98
N GLU A 52 -6.64 -8.38 11.50
CA GLU A 52 -6.27 -9.26 12.62
C GLU A 52 -5.04 -10.12 12.30
N GLU A 53 -4.87 -10.53 11.04
CA GLU A 53 -3.67 -11.24 10.62
C GLU A 53 -2.42 -10.35 10.68
N VAL A 54 -2.52 -9.07 10.29
CA VAL A 54 -1.40 -8.14 10.47
C VAL A 54 -1.03 -8.04 11.95
N LYS A 55 -2.01 -7.86 12.84
CA LYS A 55 -1.76 -7.77 14.29
C LYS A 55 -1.04 -9.00 14.83
N ALA A 56 -1.48 -10.20 14.45
CA ALA A 56 -0.85 -11.45 14.85
C ALA A 56 0.59 -11.56 14.33
N VAL A 57 0.82 -11.25 13.05
CA VAL A 57 2.14 -11.33 12.42
C VAL A 57 3.11 -10.28 12.98
N VAL A 58 2.63 -9.07 13.30
CA VAL A 58 3.45 -8.04 13.94
C VAL A 58 3.91 -8.49 15.32
N SER A 59 3.02 -9.10 16.10
CA SER A 59 3.37 -9.64 17.42
C SER A 59 4.37 -10.80 17.31
N GLU A 60 4.15 -11.74 16.40
CA GLU A 60 5.09 -12.83 16.12
C GLU A 60 6.46 -12.29 15.69
N PHE A 61 6.47 -11.29 14.80
CA PHE A 61 7.69 -10.68 14.30
C PHE A 61 8.48 -9.96 15.40
N ALA A 62 7.82 -9.19 16.27
CA ALA A 62 8.49 -8.49 17.37
C ALA A 62 9.11 -9.48 18.37
N ALA A 63 8.40 -10.56 18.71
CA ALA A 63 8.92 -11.63 19.55
C ALA A 63 10.10 -12.37 18.89
N PHE A 64 9.98 -12.67 17.58
CA PHE A 64 11.05 -13.30 16.81
C PHE A 64 12.29 -12.41 16.71
N GLN A 65 12.10 -11.09 16.54
CA GLN A 65 13.16 -10.10 16.50
C GLN A 65 13.91 -10.03 17.83
N LEU A 66 13.19 -9.96 18.95
CA LEU A 66 13.77 -9.96 20.29
C LEU A 66 14.73 -11.15 20.49
N GLY A 67 14.36 -12.33 20.01
CA GLY A 67 15.14 -13.56 20.12
C GLY A 67 16.29 -13.72 19.12
N GLN A 68 16.54 -12.75 18.22
CA GLN A 68 17.56 -12.92 17.19
C GLN A 68 18.99 -12.91 17.75
N PRO A 69 19.80 -13.93 17.45
CA PRO A 69 21.18 -13.97 17.89
C PRO A 69 22.08 -13.01 17.09
N ASN A 70 23.05 -12.42 17.78
CA ASN A 70 24.08 -11.59 17.17
C ASN A 70 25.19 -12.47 16.57
N THR A 71 25.04 -12.81 15.28
CA THR A 71 25.87 -13.80 14.58
C THR A 71 26.84 -13.20 13.56
N GLY A 72 26.98 -11.87 13.47
CA GLY A 72 27.80 -11.25 12.43
C GLY A 72 28.05 -9.75 12.62
N ARG A 73 28.27 -9.05 11.49
CA ARG A 73 28.68 -7.63 11.45
C ARG A 73 27.56 -6.64 11.83
N VAL A 74 26.30 -7.03 11.63
CA VAL A 74 25.11 -6.32 12.14
C VAL A 74 24.42 -7.19 13.17
N SER A 75 23.64 -6.57 14.07
CA SER A 75 22.87 -7.33 15.06
C SER A 75 21.86 -8.26 14.37
N GLY A 76 21.46 -9.33 15.07
CA GLY A 76 20.43 -10.23 14.56
C GLY A 76 19.11 -9.51 14.28
N GLN A 77 18.78 -8.56 15.16
CA GLN A 77 17.56 -7.76 15.07
C GLN A 77 17.60 -6.79 13.90
N GLU A 78 18.71 -6.08 13.71
CA GLU A 78 18.91 -5.17 12.58
C GLU A 78 18.89 -5.93 11.25
N ARG A 79 19.48 -7.13 11.20
CA ARG A 79 19.41 -8.00 10.03
C ARG A 79 17.96 -8.36 9.69
N LEU A 80 17.17 -8.74 10.69
CA LEU A 80 15.77 -9.09 10.48
C LEU A 80 14.94 -7.90 9.98
N ALA A 81 15.13 -6.72 10.57
CA ALA A 81 14.49 -5.48 10.12
C ALA A 81 14.86 -5.15 8.65
N ASN A 82 16.13 -5.33 8.27
CA ASN A 82 16.57 -5.17 6.89
C ASN A 82 15.94 -6.19 5.93
N ASN A 83 15.75 -7.44 6.38
CA ASN A 83 15.07 -8.46 5.59
C ASN A 83 13.58 -8.12 5.40
N ALA A 84 12.90 -7.63 6.43
CA ALA A 84 11.52 -7.15 6.32
C ALA A 84 11.41 -6.05 5.27
N LEU A 85 12.27 -5.03 5.32
CA LEU A 85 12.30 -3.98 4.29
C LEU A 85 12.59 -4.51 2.89
N TYR A 86 13.49 -5.47 2.76
CA TYR A 86 13.77 -6.10 1.47
C TYR A 86 12.52 -6.77 0.89
N TYR A 87 11.85 -7.62 1.66
CA TYR A 87 10.66 -8.35 1.18
C TYR A 87 9.46 -7.43 0.97
N MET A 88 9.33 -6.37 1.78
CA MET A 88 8.35 -5.32 1.56
C MET A 88 8.57 -4.63 0.21
N ASN A 89 9.82 -4.29 -0.12
CA ASN A 89 10.16 -3.69 -1.41
C ASN A 89 9.92 -4.65 -2.58
N VAL A 90 10.18 -5.96 -2.40
CA VAL A 90 9.85 -6.98 -3.41
C VAL A 90 8.35 -6.99 -3.67
N ARG A 91 7.53 -7.04 -2.62
CA ARG A 91 6.06 -7.10 -2.73
C ARG A 91 5.51 -5.79 -3.32
N ARG A 92 5.99 -4.63 -2.87
CA ARG A 92 5.69 -3.33 -3.48
C ARG A 92 5.98 -3.31 -4.98
N SER A 93 7.21 -3.65 -5.35
CA SER A 93 7.68 -3.60 -6.74
C SER A 93 6.88 -4.56 -7.63
N TRP A 94 6.57 -5.75 -7.12
CA TRP A 94 5.79 -6.73 -7.87
C TRP A 94 4.38 -6.22 -8.21
N TYR A 95 3.69 -5.55 -7.29
CA TYR A 95 2.38 -4.95 -7.56
C TYR A 95 2.44 -3.85 -8.60
N ILE A 96 3.40 -2.92 -8.43
CA ILE A 96 3.62 -1.80 -9.34
C ILE A 96 3.87 -2.29 -10.77
N ILE A 97 4.75 -3.28 -10.91
CA ILE A 97 5.12 -3.81 -12.23
C ILE A 97 3.98 -4.62 -12.86
N SER A 98 3.31 -5.48 -12.09
CA SER A 98 2.23 -6.34 -12.60
C SER A 98 1.03 -5.54 -13.11
N HIS A 99 0.69 -4.43 -12.45
CA HIS A 99 -0.43 -3.56 -12.82
C HIS A 99 -0.01 -2.40 -13.74
N ARG A 100 1.29 -2.27 -14.03
CA ARG A 100 1.86 -1.20 -14.86
C ARG A 100 1.53 0.21 -14.33
N TYR A 101 1.48 0.36 -13.02
CA TYR A 101 1.19 1.62 -12.35
C TYR A 101 2.19 2.71 -12.75
N LYS A 102 1.65 3.87 -13.17
CA LYS A 102 2.45 5.05 -13.57
C LYS A 102 3.15 5.66 -12.35
N LYS A 103 4.12 6.54 -12.59
CA LYS A 103 4.88 7.19 -11.50
C LYS A 103 3.97 7.99 -10.56
N ASP A 104 2.93 8.59 -11.11
CA ASP A 104 1.98 9.46 -10.45
C ASP A 104 0.65 8.78 -10.11
N SER A 105 0.48 7.49 -10.43
CA SER A 105 -0.76 6.76 -10.11
C SER A 105 -0.92 6.57 -8.61
N TYR A 106 -2.15 6.63 -8.14
CA TYR A 106 -2.52 6.56 -6.73
C TYR A 106 -1.92 5.34 -6.03
N ALA A 107 -2.09 4.13 -6.59
CA ALA A 107 -1.57 2.91 -5.97
C ALA A 107 -0.04 2.97 -5.77
N ARG A 108 0.70 3.45 -6.78
CA ARG A 108 2.15 3.58 -6.65
C ARG A 108 2.54 4.56 -5.55
N VAL A 109 1.93 5.76 -5.55
CA VAL A 109 2.24 6.80 -4.57
C VAL A 109 1.94 6.32 -3.15
N ALA A 110 0.79 5.66 -2.94
CA ALA A 110 0.41 5.11 -1.65
C ALA A 110 1.37 4.00 -1.16
N LEU A 111 1.75 3.07 -2.04
CA LEU A 111 2.68 1.99 -1.68
C LEU A 111 4.11 2.48 -1.47
N ASP A 112 4.56 3.48 -2.23
CA ASP A 112 5.85 4.13 -2.01
C ASP A 112 5.88 4.88 -0.68
N ARG A 113 4.80 5.59 -0.31
CA ARG A 113 4.66 6.26 0.98
C ARG A 113 4.71 5.27 2.15
N LEU A 114 3.90 4.20 2.09
CA LEU A 114 3.89 3.16 3.14
C LEU A 114 5.27 2.53 3.32
N TYR A 115 5.94 2.19 2.22
CA TYR A 115 7.29 1.64 2.28
C TYR A 115 8.30 2.60 2.88
N LEU A 116 8.23 3.89 2.56
CA LEU A 116 9.14 4.91 3.10
C LEU A 116 8.92 5.11 4.61
N ASP A 117 7.67 5.15 5.08
CA ASP A 117 7.35 5.25 6.51
C ASP A 117 7.90 4.03 7.27
N TYR A 118 7.74 2.81 6.74
CA TYR A 118 8.35 1.62 7.34
C TYR A 118 9.87 1.63 7.29
N LYS A 119 10.46 2.11 6.18
CA LYS A 119 11.91 2.25 6.06
C LYS A 119 12.46 3.18 7.13
N GLU A 120 11.82 4.32 7.35
CA GLU A 120 12.20 5.25 8.41
C GLU A 120 12.12 4.57 9.78
N PHE A 121 10.99 3.92 10.09
CA PHE A 121 10.80 3.22 11.35
C PHE A 121 11.87 2.16 11.62
N PHE A 122 12.08 1.22 10.69
CA PHE A 122 13.03 0.13 10.87
C PHE A 122 14.49 0.59 10.88
N THR A 123 14.80 1.72 10.24
CA THR A 123 16.14 2.33 10.30
C THR A 123 16.39 2.96 11.67
N ASN A 124 15.37 3.57 12.28
CA ASN A 124 15.48 4.28 13.56
C ASN A 124 15.24 3.38 14.78
N ASN A 125 14.58 2.23 14.60
CA ASN A 125 14.22 1.29 15.65
C ASN A 125 14.76 -0.11 15.30
N THR A 126 16.08 -0.26 15.36
CA THR A 126 16.75 -1.51 15.00
C THR A 126 16.66 -2.58 16.09
N THR A 127 16.26 -2.20 17.31
CA THR A 127 16.23 -3.07 18.48
C THR A 127 14.88 -3.11 19.19
N VAL A 128 14.49 -4.32 19.58
CA VAL A 128 13.36 -4.70 20.42
C VAL A 128 13.92 -5.31 21.70
N SER A 129 13.27 -4.98 22.82
CA SER A 129 13.53 -5.43 24.17
C SER A 129 12.18 -5.77 24.83
N GLU A 130 12.20 -6.58 25.88
CA GLU A 130 10.98 -6.90 26.64
C GLU A 130 10.23 -5.64 27.12
N MET A 131 10.97 -4.58 27.47
CA MET A 131 10.40 -3.32 27.94
C MET A 131 9.70 -2.48 26.86
N ASN A 132 10.13 -2.59 25.60
CA ASN A 132 9.62 -1.77 24.50
C ASN A 132 8.83 -2.57 23.45
N GLN A 133 8.66 -3.88 23.62
CA GLN A 133 8.02 -4.74 22.62
C GLN A 133 6.60 -4.27 22.25
N ALA A 134 5.75 -4.00 23.24
CA ALA A 134 4.38 -3.53 22.99
C ALA A 134 4.35 -2.17 22.26
N GLU A 135 5.31 -1.28 22.57
CA GLU A 135 5.47 0.00 21.88
C GLU A 135 5.89 -0.21 20.42
N TYR A 136 6.85 -1.11 20.20
CA TYR A 136 7.36 -1.46 18.88
C TYR A 136 6.26 -2.03 17.98
N GLU A 137 5.48 -2.99 18.50
CA GLU A 137 4.33 -3.57 17.81
C GLU A 137 3.30 -2.48 17.45
N ARG A 138 2.96 -1.60 18.39
CA ARG A 138 2.01 -0.52 18.16
C ARG A 138 2.48 0.44 17.07
N GLN A 139 3.76 0.80 17.06
CA GLN A 139 4.30 1.72 16.05
C GLN A 139 4.26 1.10 14.64
N ILE A 140 4.53 -0.20 14.50
CA ILE A 140 4.40 -0.90 13.21
C ILE A 140 2.94 -0.85 12.70
N LEU A 141 1.97 -1.07 13.58
CA LEU A 141 0.55 -1.04 13.24
C LEU A 141 0.08 0.38 12.89
N ALA A 142 0.51 1.38 13.66
CA ALA A 142 0.15 2.78 13.46
C ALA A 142 0.62 3.33 12.11
N ILE A 143 1.76 2.84 11.58
CA ILE A 143 2.23 3.21 10.23
C ILE A 143 1.24 2.75 9.16
N LEU A 144 0.75 1.52 9.24
CA LEU A 144 -0.21 0.98 8.28
C LEU A 144 -1.57 1.68 8.40
N GLU A 145 -2.03 1.92 9.64
CA GLU A 145 -3.26 2.67 9.90
C GLU A 145 -3.20 4.08 9.30
N LYS A 146 -2.15 4.87 9.62
CA LYS A 146 -1.92 6.21 9.06
C LYS A 146 -1.94 6.22 7.53
N ASN A 147 -1.33 5.23 6.89
CA ASN A 147 -1.24 5.17 5.44
C ASN A 147 -2.54 4.69 4.75
N THR A 148 -3.55 4.28 5.51
CA THR A 148 -4.84 3.78 4.99
C THR A 148 -6.07 4.48 5.54
N GLU A 149 -5.91 5.41 6.49
CA GLU A 149 -6.99 6.17 7.14
C GLU A 149 -8.01 6.77 6.16
N ASN A 150 -7.54 7.37 5.06
CA ASN A 150 -8.37 8.03 4.05
C ASN A 150 -8.47 7.23 2.74
N MET A 151 -8.19 5.92 2.80
CA MET A 151 -8.21 5.04 1.64
C MET A 151 -9.55 4.30 1.55
N ASN A 152 -10.31 4.61 0.50
CA ASN A 152 -11.64 4.02 0.27
C ASN A 152 -11.59 2.81 -0.67
N ASN A 153 -10.42 2.47 -1.20
CA ASN A 153 -10.24 1.37 -2.15
C ASN A 153 -9.83 0.09 -1.39
N ASP A 154 -10.74 -0.88 -1.31
CA ASP A 154 -10.51 -2.14 -0.59
C ASP A 154 -9.42 -3.01 -1.21
N GLU A 155 -9.20 -2.94 -2.53
CA GLU A 155 -8.12 -3.68 -3.19
C GLU A 155 -6.75 -3.20 -2.69
N LEU A 156 -6.54 -1.88 -2.63
CA LEU A 156 -5.30 -1.30 -2.16
C LEU A 156 -5.12 -1.49 -0.65
N ARG A 157 -6.20 -1.35 0.14
CA ARG A 157 -6.20 -1.69 1.58
C ARG A 157 -5.78 -3.14 1.82
N PHE A 158 -6.36 -4.06 1.06
CA PHE A 158 -6.02 -5.48 1.12
C PHE A 158 -4.55 -5.68 0.77
N TYR A 159 -4.08 -5.06 -0.31
CA TYR A 159 -2.70 -5.21 -0.73
C TYR A 159 -1.70 -4.64 0.29
N MET A 160 -2.05 -3.56 1.00
CA MET A 160 -1.20 -2.99 2.04
C MET A 160 -1.09 -3.89 3.28
N ASN A 161 -2.20 -4.52 3.71
CA ASN A 161 -2.15 -5.60 4.71
C ASN A 161 -1.22 -6.74 4.24
N GLU A 162 -1.42 -7.23 3.00
CA GLU A 162 -0.62 -8.30 2.42
C GLU A 162 0.85 -7.94 2.32
N MET A 163 1.17 -6.69 2.01
CA MET A 163 2.55 -6.22 1.92
C MET A 163 3.27 -6.33 3.27
N VAL A 164 2.59 -5.96 4.36
CA VAL A 164 3.13 -6.12 5.72
C VAL A 164 3.23 -7.59 6.08
N ILE A 165 2.14 -8.37 5.98
CA ILE A 165 2.11 -9.80 6.32
C ILE A 165 3.21 -10.57 5.60
N TYR A 166 3.28 -10.43 4.27
CA TYR A 166 4.26 -11.12 3.44
C TYR A 166 5.69 -10.75 3.85
N SER A 167 5.96 -9.45 4.04
CA SER A 167 7.31 -8.98 4.33
C SER A 167 7.85 -9.51 5.66
N LEU A 168 7.02 -9.51 6.70
CA LEU A 168 7.40 -9.95 8.04
C LEU A 168 7.56 -11.49 8.07
N LYS A 169 6.60 -12.23 7.50
CA LYS A 169 6.69 -13.70 7.41
C LYS A 169 7.93 -14.16 6.64
N GLU A 170 8.20 -13.58 5.48
CA GLU A 170 9.36 -13.96 4.68
C GLU A 170 10.67 -13.55 5.34
N ALA A 171 10.71 -12.44 6.06
CA ALA A 171 11.88 -12.05 6.85
C ALA A 171 12.20 -13.08 7.96
N MET A 172 11.19 -13.60 8.65
CA MET A 172 11.37 -14.62 9.69
C MET A 172 11.77 -15.99 9.12
N ARG A 173 11.29 -16.34 7.94
CA ARG A 173 11.65 -17.60 7.25
C ARG A 173 13.04 -17.57 6.64
N ASP A 174 13.55 -16.38 6.32
CA ASP A 174 14.82 -16.23 5.65
C ASP A 174 16.01 -16.48 6.59
N GLY A 175 16.59 -17.68 6.52
CA GLY A 175 17.81 -18.05 7.22
C GLY A 175 19.10 -17.41 6.66
N ASN A 176 19.00 -16.49 5.70
CA ASN A 176 20.16 -15.82 5.14
C ASN A 176 20.77 -14.82 6.13
N ASN A 177 22.00 -15.10 6.56
CA ASN A 177 22.75 -14.27 7.48
C ASN A 177 23.34 -12.99 6.85
N ARG A 178 23.09 -12.73 5.55
CA ARG A 178 23.61 -11.56 4.84
C ARG A 178 22.57 -10.45 4.78
N VAL A 179 23.00 -9.22 5.05
CA VAL A 179 22.19 -8.01 4.82
C VAL A 179 21.88 -7.89 3.33
N LYS A 180 20.59 -7.81 3.00
CA LYS A 180 20.14 -7.63 1.61
C LYS A 180 20.19 -6.16 1.24
N ARG A 181 20.71 -5.88 0.03
CA ARG A 181 20.67 -4.52 -0.50
C ARG A 181 19.24 -4.19 -0.91
N ILE A 182 18.67 -3.20 -0.24
CA ILE A 182 17.46 -2.51 -0.68
C ILE A 182 17.82 -1.77 -1.98
N ARG A 183 17.18 -2.15 -3.10
CA ARG A 183 17.33 -1.48 -4.39
C ARG A 183 16.19 -0.51 -4.64
#